data_AF-A0A956I5H9-F1
#
_entry.id   AF-A0A956I5H9-F1
#
_cell.length_a   1.000
_cell.length_b   1.000
_cell.length_c   1.000
_cell.angle_alpha   90.00
_cell.angle_beta   90.00
_cell.angle_gamma   90.00
#
_symmetry.space_group_name_H-M   'P 1'
#
loop_
_entity.id
_entity.type
_entity.pdbx_description
1 polymer ?
#
loop_
_entity_poly.entity_id
_entity_poly.type
_entity_poly.pdbx_seq_one_letter_code
_entity_poly.pdbx_strand_id
1 'polypeptide(L)'
;MNHIELPVNLGALLAAIAARAAESRALKKQLRRPWTEPEGMADLQRALVRGRRETTRLLILRAWLRGRFHLSAPPRDGWSPTMTWDRERYHRLVAETVARDFVMEAAS
;
A
#
# COMPACT_ATOMS: atom_id res chain seq x y z
N MET A 1 9.45 1.67 20.56
CA MET A 1 9.57 0.96 19.27
C MET A 1 8.86 1.77 18.21
N ASN A 2 9.63 2.61 17.49
CA ASN A 2 9.29 3.23 16.21
C ASN A 2 10.44 4.16 15.82
N HIS A 3 11.49 3.60 15.23
CA HIS A 3 12.55 4.40 14.66
C HIS A 3 12.61 4.08 13.18
N ILE A 4 11.72 4.71 12.41
CA ILE A 4 12.12 5.07 11.06
C ILE A 4 13.11 6.20 11.26
N GLU A 5 14.39 5.94 10.99
CA GLU A 5 15.48 6.88 11.23
C GLU A 5 15.39 8.13 10.34
N LEU A 6 14.62 8.04 9.25
CA LEU A 6 14.46 9.07 8.25
C LEU A 6 13.23 9.95 8.53
N PRO A 7 13.32 11.28 8.39
CA PRO A 7 12.18 12.16 8.48
C PRO A 7 11.23 11.91 7.30
N VAL A 8 10.06 11.33 7.57
CA VAL A 8 9.05 11.06 6.55
C VAL A 8 8.18 12.29 6.30
N ASN A 9 8.08 12.71 5.04
CA ASN A 9 7.14 13.73 4.57
C ASN A 9 5.70 13.19 4.64
N LEU A 10 5.03 13.47 5.77
CA LEU A 10 3.65 13.02 5.99
C LEU A 10 2.67 13.62 4.97
N GLY A 11 2.89 14.86 4.52
CA GLY A 11 2.05 15.50 3.52
C GLY A 11 2.06 14.74 2.19
N ALA A 12 3.26 14.41 1.70
CA ALA A 12 3.45 13.60 0.49
C ALA A 12 2.84 12.20 0.64
N LEU A 13 3.01 11.54 1.79
CA LEU A 13 2.40 10.24 2.07
C LEU A 13 0.86 10.31 2.00
N LEU A 14 0.25 11.32 2.62
CA LEU A 14 -1.20 11.50 2.59
C LEU A 14 -1.71 11.81 1.18
N ALA A 15 -0.99 12.62 0.41
CA ALA A 15 -1.31 12.88 -1.00
C ALA A 15 -1.24 11.61 -1.85
N ALA A 16 -0.21 10.78 -1.66
CA ALA A 16 -0.07 9.49 -2.36
C ALA A 16 -1.22 8.54 -2.02
N ILE A 17 -1.62 8.44 -0.74
CA ILE A 17 -2.79 7.64 -0.32
C ILE A 17 -4.07 8.13 -1.00
N ALA A 18 -4.28 9.46 -1.05
CA ALA A 18 -5.45 10.05 -1.70
C ALA A 18 -5.48 9.78 -3.20
N ALA A 19 -4.33 9.89 -3.88
CA ALA A 19 -4.18 9.57 -5.31
C ALA A 19 -4.53 8.10 -5.58
N ARG A 20 -3.98 7.16 -4.80
CA ARG A 20 -4.31 5.72 -4.93
C ARG A 20 -5.78 5.42 -4.67
N ALA A 21 -6.41 6.12 -3.73
CA ALA A 21 -7.84 5.98 -3.50
C ALA A 21 -8.67 6.47 -4.70
N ALA A 22 -8.28 7.57 -5.35
CA ALA A 22 -8.92 8.07 -6.55
C ALA A 22 -8.76 7.09 -7.73
N GLU A 23 -7.56 6.59 -7.98
CA GLU A 23 -7.27 5.55 -8.99
C GLU A 23 -8.12 4.29 -8.77
N SER A 24 -8.19 3.80 -7.52
CA SER A 24 -8.99 2.62 -7.19
C SER A 24 -10.48 2.82 -7.49
N ARG A 25 -11.03 4.02 -7.19
CA ARG A 25 -12.42 4.36 -7.53
C ARG A 25 -12.64 4.40 -9.04
N ALA A 26 -11.70 4.98 -9.79
CA ALA A 26 -11.77 5.05 -11.25
C ALA A 26 -11.74 3.65 -11.88
N LEU A 27 -10.82 2.78 -11.46
CA LEU A 27 -10.73 1.39 -11.92
C LEU A 27 -12.00 0.61 -11.60
N LYS A 28 -12.50 0.71 -10.37
CA LYS A 28 -13.76 0.05 -9.98
C LYS A 28 -14.95 0.57 -10.79
N LYS A 29 -14.99 1.87 -11.12
CA LYS A 29 -16.05 2.44 -11.97
C LYS A 29 -16.03 1.82 -13.37
N GLN A 30 -14.85 1.64 -13.96
CA GLN A 30 -14.71 0.98 -15.26
C GLN A 30 -15.10 -0.50 -15.19
N LEU A 31 -14.60 -1.23 -14.19
CA LEU A 31 -14.92 -2.65 -13.98
C LEU A 31 -16.41 -2.94 -13.78
N ARG A 32 -17.17 -1.98 -13.24
CA ARG A 32 -18.62 -2.10 -13.03
C ARG A 32 -19.47 -1.83 -14.28
N ARG A 33 -18.87 -1.38 -15.38
CA ARG A 33 -19.60 -1.18 -16.65
C ARG A 33 -19.93 -2.54 -17.28
N PRO A 34 -20.97 -2.63 -18.12
CA PRO A 34 -21.16 -3.79 -18.99
C PRO A 34 -19.95 -3.97 -19.90
N TRP A 35 -19.53 -5.21 -20.08
CA TRP A 35 -18.38 -5.58 -20.91
C TRP A 35 -18.87 -6.26 -22.17
N THR A 36 -18.53 -5.70 -23.33
CA THR A 36 -18.82 -6.30 -24.63
C THR A 36 -17.70 -7.21 -25.10
N GLU A 37 -16.45 -6.95 -24.67
CA GLU A 37 -15.30 -7.82 -24.92
C GLU A 37 -14.42 -7.95 -23.66
N PRO A 38 -14.02 -9.17 -23.26
CA PRO A 38 -13.37 -9.44 -21.97
C PRO A 38 -11.90 -9.00 -21.90
N GLU A 39 -11.26 -8.71 -23.04
CA GLU A 39 -9.81 -8.51 -23.15
C GLU A 39 -9.29 -7.34 -22.30
N GLY A 40 -10.05 -6.25 -22.17
CA GLY A 40 -9.71 -5.12 -21.29
C GLY A 40 -9.99 -5.37 -19.79
N MET A 41 -10.84 -6.34 -19.44
CA MET A 41 -11.28 -6.55 -18.05
C MET A 41 -10.14 -7.09 -17.20
N ALA A 42 -9.41 -8.08 -17.72
CA ALA A 42 -8.31 -8.72 -17.02
C ALA A 42 -7.19 -7.71 -16.69
N ASP A 43 -6.91 -6.76 -17.57
CA ASP A 43 -5.92 -5.71 -17.33
C ASP A 43 -6.36 -4.76 -16.21
N LEU A 44 -7.62 -4.33 -16.21
CA LEU A 44 -8.15 -3.48 -15.15
C LEU A 44 -8.19 -4.20 -13.79
N GLN A 45 -8.52 -5.50 -13.78
CA GLN A 45 -8.47 -6.31 -12.56
C GLN A 45 -7.04 -6.44 -12.03
N ARG A 46 -6.07 -6.72 -12.92
CA ARG A 46 -4.64 -6.75 -12.56
C ARG A 46 -4.16 -5.40 -12.04
N ALA A 47 -4.57 -4.30 -12.67
CA ALA A 47 -4.28 -2.94 -12.21
C ALA A 47 -4.88 -2.67 -10.82
N LEU A 48 -6.12 -3.11 -10.56
CA LEU A 48 -6.77 -2.95 -9.26
C LEU A 48 -6.05 -3.75 -8.16
N VAL A 49 -5.59 -4.97 -8.44
CA VAL A 49 -4.81 -5.79 -7.49
C VAL A 49 -3.48 -5.12 -7.17
N ARG A 50 -2.75 -4.64 -8.19
CA ARG A 50 -1.49 -3.87 -7.98
C ARG A 50 -1.73 -2.62 -7.13
N GLY A 51 -2.75 -1.84 -7.47
CA GLY A 51 -3.12 -0.64 -6.72
C GLY A 51 -3.49 -0.93 -5.26
N ARG A 52 -4.19 -2.05 -5.00
CA ARG A 52 -4.51 -2.49 -3.63
C ARG A 52 -3.25 -2.83 -2.83
N ARG A 53 -2.30 -3.57 -3.42
CA ARG A 53 -1.01 -3.90 -2.78
C ARG A 53 -0.27 -2.63 -2.40
N GLU A 54 -0.18 -1.68 -3.33
CA GLU A 54 0.51 -0.42 -3.08
C GLU A 54 -0.19 0.44 -2.01
N THR A 55 -1.52 0.55 -2.09
CA THR A 55 -2.30 1.24 -1.04
C THR A 55 -2.07 0.61 0.34
N THR A 56 -2.01 -0.72 0.42
CA THR A 56 -1.75 -1.44 1.68
C THR A 56 -0.38 -1.09 2.24
N ARG A 57 0.66 -1.01 1.38
CA ARG A 57 2.02 -0.61 1.77
C ARG A 57 2.06 0.80 2.34
N LEU A 58 1.40 1.77 1.70
CA LEU A 58 1.28 3.14 2.20
C LEU A 58 0.54 3.22 3.54
N LEU A 59 -0.55 2.46 3.69
CA LEU A 59 -1.32 2.40 4.93
C LEU A 59 -0.55 1.71 6.07
N ILE A 60 0.30 0.72 5.76
CA ILE A 60 1.24 0.13 6.71
C ILE A 60 2.21 1.20 7.21
N LEU A 61 2.86 1.97 6.33
CA LEU A 61 3.75 3.05 6.75
C LEU A 61 3.01 4.06 7.65
N ARG A 62 1.82 4.51 7.24
CA ARG A 62 1.03 5.47 8.04
C ARG A 62 0.65 4.93 9.41
N ALA A 63 0.25 3.66 9.51
CA ALA A 63 -0.07 3.02 10.78
C ALA A 63 1.19 2.85 11.64
N TRP A 64 2.29 2.43 11.02
CA TRP A 64 3.57 2.23 11.66
C TRP A 64 4.08 3.52 12.29
N LEU A 65 4.08 4.64 11.57
CA LEU A 65 4.43 5.97 12.10
C LEU A 65 3.62 6.37 13.35
N ARG A 66 2.44 5.79 13.55
CA ARG A 66 1.56 6.01 14.70
C ARG A 66 1.68 4.95 15.80
N GLY A 67 2.61 4.01 15.67
CA GLY A 67 2.81 2.90 16.61
C GLY A 67 1.72 1.83 16.51
N ARG A 68 1.13 1.65 15.33
CA ARG A 68 0.02 0.71 15.09
C ARG A 68 0.34 -0.24 13.94
N PHE A 69 -0.28 -1.42 13.99
CA PHE A 69 -0.31 -2.36 12.86
C PHE A 69 -1.54 -2.11 12.00
N HIS A 70 -1.35 -2.03 10.68
CA HIS A 70 -2.47 -1.88 9.76
C HIS A 70 -3.20 -3.21 9.53
N LEU A 71 -2.44 -4.32 9.47
CA LEU A 71 -2.98 -5.66 9.23
C LEU A 71 -3.04 -6.47 10.53
N SER A 72 -4.18 -7.10 10.78
CA SER A 72 -4.41 -8.04 11.89
C SER A 72 -4.20 -9.51 11.49
N ALA A 73 -4.14 -9.79 10.18
CA ALA A 73 -3.96 -11.10 9.59
C ALA A 73 -2.93 -11.01 8.44
N PRO A 74 -2.28 -12.12 8.05
CA PRO A 74 -1.31 -12.10 6.97
C PRO A 74 -1.96 -11.60 5.65
N PRO A 75 -1.20 -10.90 4.79
CA PRO A 75 -1.70 -10.47 3.50
C PRO A 75 -2.10 -11.68 2.65
N ARG A 76 -3.25 -11.62 1.98
CA ARG A 76 -3.78 -12.73 1.17
C ARG A 76 -2.89 -13.06 -0.03
N ASP A 77 -2.12 -12.10 -0.52
CA ASP A 77 -1.33 -12.22 -1.72
C ASP A 77 0.11 -12.59 -1.34
N GLY A 78 0.59 -13.77 -1.80
CA GLY A 78 1.99 -14.18 -1.64
C GLY A 78 2.35 -14.77 -0.27
N TRP A 79 1.37 -15.02 0.60
CA TRP A 79 1.57 -15.72 1.87
C TRP A 79 1.18 -17.20 1.75
N SER A 80 2.06 -18.09 2.22
CA SER A 80 1.78 -19.52 2.33
C SER A 80 1.24 -19.84 3.74
N PRO A 81 0.21 -20.69 3.87
CA PRO A 81 -0.29 -21.17 5.16
C PRO A 81 0.77 -21.82 6.06
N THR A 82 1.83 -22.34 5.46
CA THR A 82 2.94 -23.01 6.15
C THR A 82 3.99 -22.05 6.71
N MET A 83 3.87 -20.75 6.43
CA MET A 83 4.86 -19.74 6.80
C MET A 83 4.42 -19.02 8.07
N THR A 84 5.23 -19.05 9.12
CA THR A 84 4.95 -18.30 10.35
C THR A 84 4.94 -16.80 10.04
N TRP A 85 3.79 -16.14 10.21
CA TRP A 85 3.67 -14.70 9.98
C TRP A 85 4.12 -13.92 11.20
N ASP A 86 5.31 -13.33 11.10
CA ASP A 86 5.76 -12.31 12.04
C ASP A 86 5.18 -10.95 11.63
N ARG A 87 4.10 -10.56 12.32
CA ARG A 87 3.39 -9.30 12.08
C ARG A 87 4.30 -8.09 12.21
N GLU A 88 5.15 -8.07 13.24
CA GLU A 88 5.99 -6.90 13.52
C GLU A 88 7.08 -6.77 12.47
N ARG A 89 7.85 -7.84 12.22
CA ARG A 89 8.89 -7.85 11.20
C ARG A 89 8.34 -7.49 9.83
N TYR A 90 7.17 -8.01 9.46
CA TYR A 90 6.52 -7.66 8.20
C TYR A 90 6.21 -6.17 8.09
N HIS A 91 5.56 -5.58 9.10
CA HIS A 91 5.21 -4.16 9.08
C HIS A 91 6.46 -3.27 9.10
N ARG A 92 7.48 -3.62 9.89
CA ARG A 92 8.76 -2.90 9.93
C ARG A 92 9.41 -2.86 8.55
N LEU A 93 9.60 -4.01 7.92
CA LEU A 93 10.25 -4.10 6.60
C LEU A 93 9.48 -3.33 5.53
N VAL A 94 8.15 -3.43 5.52
CA VAL A 94 7.33 -2.68 4.58
C VAL A 94 7.43 -1.18 4.86
N ALA A 95 7.31 -0.75 6.11
CA ALA A 95 7.39 0.66 6.48
C ALA A 95 8.76 1.27 6.16
N GLU A 96 9.85 0.59 6.49
CA GLU A 96 11.22 1.00 6.14
C GLU A 96 11.42 1.12 4.62
N THR A 97 10.88 0.16 3.86
CA THR A 97 10.98 0.19 2.39
C THR A 97 10.22 1.38 1.82
N VAL A 98 8.96 1.56 2.23
CA VAL A 98 8.09 2.62 1.70
C VAL A 98 8.55 3.99 2.14
N ALA A 99 9.09 4.14 3.36
CA ALA A 99 9.55 5.42 3.87
C ALA A 99 10.63 6.08 2.99
N ARG A 100 11.42 5.27 2.27
CA ARG A 100 12.44 5.77 1.33
C ARG A 100 11.86 6.64 0.21
N ASP A 101 10.63 6.37 -0.21
CA ASP A 101 9.93 7.13 -1.24
C ASP A 101 9.38 8.47 -0.72
N PHE A 102 9.42 8.70 0.60
CA PHE A 102 8.83 9.86 1.27
C PHE A 102 9.83 10.56 2.20
N VAL A 103 11.13 10.38 1.99
CA VAL A 103 12.16 11.08 2.78
C VAL A 103 12.05 12.58 2.49
N MET A 104 12.07 13.42 3.53
CA MET A 104 12.27 14.85 3.33
C MET A 104 13.68 15.07 2.81
N GLU A 105 13.82 15.62 1.60
CA GLU A 105 15.12 16.15 1.18
C GLU A 105 15.52 17.24 2.19
N ALA A 106 16.71 17.10 2.76
CA ALA A 106 17.26 18.14 3.62
C ALA A 106 17.41 19.40 2.76
N ALA A 107 16.74 20.49 3.15
CA ALA A 107 16.96 21.79 2.53
C ALA A 107 18.46 22.09 2.60
N SER A 108 19.10 22.17 1.44
CA SER A 108 20.51 22.59 1.30
C SER A 108 20.64 24.09 1.42
#